data_AF-A0A812T4V7-F1
#
_entry.id   AF-A0A812T4V7-F1
#
_cell.length_a   1.000
_cell.length_b   1.000
_cell.length_c   1.000
_cell.angle_alpha   90.00
_cell.angle_beta   90.00
_cell.angle_gamma   90.00
#
_symmetry.space_group_name_H-M   'P 1'
#
loop_
_entity.id
_entity.type
_entity.pdbx_description
1 polymer ?
#
loop_
_entity_poly.entity_id
_entity_poly.type
_entity_poly.pdbx_seq_one_letter_code
_entity_poly.pdbx_strand_id
1 'polypeptide(L)'
;ECFGISWPEALKQDLVCNASEAEERLGWTSQQLGTHWDTLEMGIGKVKFGGGFYCGQLHGLFVINGFYMAMRQQYVVPGSSVFWFNVKWPTNGENGGKLSWKRFREEVVGNTDPGTAKPVSLRGYFYKHWDALGLPGQPHVGENAVHGSASPFEALVEKMNWLDADYGSDPFGSLLSSQGVSEATVNRWRLNPVVKVDGRNTSLFDLVENLDTIACLKKAKCVFKEQQQQQQQQQQKKSQNHLPVNEIRYLLSTATKP
;
A
#
# COMPACT_ATOMS: atom_id res chain seq x y z
N GLU A 1 -14.46 -11.29 17.85
CA GLU A 1 -15.01 -10.34 16.86
C GLU A 1 -14.94 -8.96 17.49
N CYS A 2 -14.21 -7.99 16.90
CA CYS A 2 -13.95 -6.69 17.55
C CYS A 2 -15.21 -5.82 17.68
N PHE A 3 -16.13 -5.92 16.72
CA PHE A 3 -17.28 -5.01 16.60
C PHE A 3 -18.64 -5.66 16.90
N GLY A 4 -18.67 -6.95 17.27
CA GLY A 4 -19.90 -7.67 17.55
C GLY A 4 -20.89 -7.82 16.36
N ILE A 5 -20.46 -7.52 15.13
CA ILE A 5 -21.25 -7.66 13.90
C ILE A 5 -20.39 -8.27 12.79
N SER A 6 -21.01 -9.08 11.94
CA SER A 6 -20.34 -9.66 10.77
C SER A 6 -20.16 -8.62 9.65
N TRP A 7 -19.10 -8.76 8.86
CA TRP A 7 -18.85 -7.87 7.72
C TRP A 7 -20.00 -7.82 6.69
N PRO A 8 -20.59 -8.95 6.26
CA PRO A 8 -21.73 -8.92 5.35
C PRO A 8 -22.94 -8.18 5.91
N GLU A 9 -23.19 -8.29 7.21
CA GLU A 9 -24.31 -7.60 7.86
C GLU A 9 -24.04 -6.10 7.97
N ALA A 10 -22.82 -5.69 8.32
CA ALA A 10 -22.42 -4.27 8.33
C ALA A 10 -22.59 -3.61 6.95
N LEU A 11 -22.25 -4.33 5.87
CA LEU A 11 -22.49 -3.87 4.50
C LEU A 11 -23.97 -3.79 4.16
N LYS A 12 -24.76 -4.79 4.54
CA LYS A 12 -26.20 -4.83 4.30
C LYS A 12 -26.93 -3.67 5.00
N GLN A 13 -26.44 -3.27 6.16
CA GLN A 13 -26.96 -2.15 6.94
C GLN A 13 -26.37 -0.78 6.52
N ASP A 14 -25.53 -0.71 5.48
CA ASP A 14 -24.87 0.52 5.02
C ASP A 14 -24.09 1.25 6.15
N LEU A 15 -23.44 0.49 7.02
CA LEU A 15 -22.67 1.04 8.15
C LEU A 15 -21.19 1.29 7.81
N VAL A 16 -20.69 0.69 6.73
CA VAL A 16 -19.28 0.78 6.34
C VAL A 16 -19.09 1.98 5.41
N CYS A 17 -18.12 2.84 5.72
CA CYS A 17 -17.82 4.02 4.92
C CYS A 17 -16.31 4.31 4.92
N ASN A 18 -15.84 5.03 3.90
CA ASN A 18 -14.49 5.59 3.91
C ASN A 18 -14.42 6.89 4.73
N ALA A 19 -13.21 7.41 4.99
CA ALA A 19 -13.04 8.62 5.78
C ALA A 19 -13.79 9.86 5.25
N SER A 20 -13.86 10.05 3.93
CA SER A 20 -14.59 11.17 3.30
C SER A 20 -16.11 11.02 3.49
N GLU A 21 -16.63 9.82 3.28
CA GLU A 21 -18.06 9.53 3.51
C GLU A 21 -18.42 9.69 4.99
N ALA A 22 -17.51 9.35 5.91
CA ALA A 22 -17.72 9.55 7.34
C ALA A 22 -17.78 11.04 7.72
N GLU A 23 -16.95 11.90 7.11
CA GLU A 23 -17.04 13.35 7.29
C GLU A 23 -18.43 13.87 6.87
N GLU A 24 -18.92 13.44 5.71
CA GLU A 24 -20.24 13.82 5.20
C GLU A 24 -21.37 13.32 6.11
N ARG A 25 -21.34 12.04 6.49
CA ARG A 25 -22.41 11.40 7.30
C ARG A 25 -22.45 11.93 8.73
N LEU A 26 -21.31 12.30 9.31
CA LEU A 26 -21.21 12.80 10.69
C LEU A 26 -21.25 14.34 10.78
N GLY A 27 -21.12 15.04 9.65
CA GLY A 27 -20.98 16.50 9.62
C GLY A 27 -19.69 16.97 10.29
N TRP A 28 -18.61 16.19 10.16
CA TRP A 28 -17.32 16.45 10.81
C TRP A 28 -16.28 16.95 9.83
N THR A 29 -15.40 17.80 10.33
CA THR A 29 -14.16 18.17 9.62
C THR A 29 -13.14 17.02 9.72
N SER A 30 -12.15 17.02 8.82
CA SER A 30 -11.03 16.06 8.85
C SER A 30 -10.32 16.02 10.20
N GLN A 31 -10.11 17.18 10.83
CA GLN A 31 -9.49 17.26 12.16
C GLN A 31 -10.36 16.63 13.25
N GLN A 32 -11.68 16.83 13.21
CA GLN A 32 -12.61 16.22 14.16
C GLN A 32 -12.63 14.70 14.00
N LEU A 33 -12.74 14.20 12.77
CA LEU A 33 -12.69 12.76 12.49
C LEU A 33 -11.38 12.13 12.97
N GLY A 34 -10.23 12.78 12.67
CA GLY A 34 -8.91 12.34 13.15
C GLY A 34 -8.80 12.30 14.68
N THR A 35 -9.28 13.36 15.34
CA THR A 35 -9.27 13.45 16.80
C THR A 35 -10.09 12.33 17.45
N HIS A 36 -11.28 12.05 16.93
CA HIS A 36 -12.10 10.94 17.41
C HIS A 36 -11.47 9.58 17.07
N TRP A 37 -10.86 9.43 15.90
CA TRP A 37 -10.15 8.21 15.51
C TRP A 37 -8.99 7.86 16.46
N ASP A 38 -8.26 8.86 16.93
CA ASP A 38 -7.10 8.67 17.81
C ASP A 38 -7.50 8.17 19.21
N THR A 39 -8.76 8.35 19.61
CA THR A 39 -9.30 7.75 20.85
C THR A 39 -9.53 6.25 20.76
N LEU A 40 -9.51 5.67 19.55
CA LEU A 40 -9.81 4.25 19.37
C LEU A 40 -8.61 3.38 19.72
N GLU A 41 -8.87 2.35 20.53
CA GLU A 41 -7.88 1.34 20.89
C GLU A 41 -7.92 0.13 19.94
N MET A 42 -6.73 -0.38 19.61
CA MET A 42 -6.58 -1.56 18.76
C MET A 42 -7.20 -2.79 19.45
N GLY A 43 -8.12 -3.47 18.78
CA GLY A 43 -8.84 -4.64 19.30
C GLY A 43 -10.14 -4.32 20.05
N ILE A 44 -10.39 -3.06 20.42
CA ILE A 44 -11.59 -2.65 21.17
C ILE A 44 -12.51 -1.74 20.33
N GLY A 45 -11.94 -0.82 19.55
CA GLY A 45 -12.69 0.05 18.63
C GLY A 45 -12.02 0.23 17.27
N LYS A 46 -10.86 -0.39 17.06
CA LYS A 46 -10.06 -0.29 15.84
C LYS A 46 -9.44 -1.65 15.52
N VAL A 47 -9.46 -2.05 14.24
CA VAL A 47 -8.86 -3.29 13.73
C VAL A 47 -7.95 -2.95 12.56
N LYS A 48 -6.83 -3.66 12.46
CA LYS A 48 -5.92 -3.62 11.32
C LYS A 48 -6.15 -4.84 10.42
N PHE A 49 -6.44 -4.61 9.15
CA PHE A 49 -6.57 -5.65 8.14
C PHE A 49 -5.24 -5.94 7.43
N GLY A 50 -4.38 -4.92 7.28
CA GLY A 50 -3.10 -5.02 6.57
C GLY A 50 -2.29 -3.73 6.68
N GLY A 51 -1.19 -3.64 5.91
CA GLY A 51 -0.38 -2.42 5.83
C GLY A 51 -1.23 -1.21 5.44
N GLY A 52 -1.28 -0.18 6.29
CA GLY A 52 -2.05 1.04 6.01
C GLY A 52 -3.57 0.88 5.92
N PHE A 53 -4.14 -0.30 6.24
CA PHE A 53 -5.57 -0.57 6.09
C PHE A 53 -6.22 -0.94 7.43
N TYR A 54 -7.03 -0.03 7.94
CA TYR A 54 -7.67 -0.08 9.24
C TYR A 54 -9.17 0.19 9.14
N CYS A 55 -9.92 -0.38 10.07
CA CYS A 55 -11.32 -0.08 10.31
C CYS A 55 -11.49 0.37 11.76
N GLY A 56 -12.19 1.47 11.99
CA GLY A 56 -12.54 1.97 13.31
C GLY A 56 -14.04 2.15 13.45
N GLN A 57 -14.57 1.96 14.66
CA GLN A 57 -15.99 2.20 14.95
C GLN A 57 -16.17 3.59 15.53
N LEU A 58 -16.92 4.46 14.85
CA LEU A 58 -17.20 5.83 15.27
C LEU A 58 -18.69 6.13 15.10
N HIS A 59 -19.38 6.49 16.18
CA HIS A 59 -20.81 6.85 16.17
C HIS A 59 -21.71 5.88 15.37
N GLY A 60 -21.48 4.58 15.53
CA GLY A 60 -22.25 3.53 14.86
C GLY A 60 -21.81 3.20 13.42
N LEU A 61 -20.84 3.93 12.86
CA LEU A 61 -20.24 3.67 11.55
C LEU A 61 -18.94 2.86 11.68
N PHE A 62 -18.66 2.04 10.67
CA PHE A 62 -17.37 1.37 10.46
C PHE A 62 -16.56 2.15 9.43
N VAL A 63 -15.69 3.03 9.93
CA VAL A 63 -14.91 3.97 9.12
C VAL A 63 -13.60 3.31 8.69
N ILE A 64 -13.36 3.26 7.39
CA ILE A 64 -12.08 2.83 6.81
C ILE A 64 -11.09 3.99 6.84
N ASN A 65 -9.93 3.75 7.46
CA ASN A 65 -8.81 4.71 7.55
C ASN A 65 -9.23 6.12 7.98
N GLY A 66 -9.99 6.27 9.08
CA GLY A 66 -10.53 7.57 9.54
C GLY A 66 -9.47 8.65 9.85
N PHE A 67 -8.21 8.26 10.05
CA PHE A 67 -7.08 9.19 10.18
C PHE A 67 -6.68 9.88 8.86
N TYR A 68 -7.04 9.30 7.71
CA TYR A 68 -6.45 9.63 6.42
C TYR A 68 -6.68 11.09 6.01
N MET A 69 -7.88 11.62 6.25
CA MET A 69 -8.22 12.97 5.82
C MET A 69 -7.45 14.04 6.61
N ALA A 70 -7.32 13.87 7.93
CA ALA A 70 -6.49 14.74 8.76
C ALA A 70 -5.02 14.71 8.30
N MET A 71 -4.47 13.51 8.08
CA MET A 71 -3.12 13.33 7.56
C MET A 71 -2.95 14.01 6.19
N ARG A 72 -3.88 13.80 5.25
CA ARG A 72 -3.84 14.40 3.90
C ARG A 72 -3.86 15.93 3.96
N GLN A 73 -4.64 16.50 4.88
CA GLN A 73 -4.80 17.95 5.00
C GLN A 73 -3.45 18.65 5.20
N GLN A 74 -2.54 18.04 5.95
CA GLN A 74 -1.21 18.59 6.26
C GLN A 74 -0.35 18.84 5.00
N TYR A 75 -0.55 18.03 3.96
CA TYR A 75 0.17 18.15 2.68
C TYR A 75 -0.39 19.24 1.76
N VAL A 76 -1.60 19.74 2.03
CA VAL A 76 -2.30 20.71 1.16
C VAL A 76 -2.53 22.06 1.82
N VAL A 77 -2.13 22.23 3.09
CA VAL A 77 -2.15 23.53 3.77
C VAL A 77 -1.21 24.51 3.05
N PRO A 78 -1.65 25.74 2.76
CA PRO A 78 -0.77 26.75 2.16
C PRO A 78 0.52 26.95 2.96
N GLY A 79 1.67 26.89 2.28
CA GLY A 79 2.98 27.00 2.91
C GLY A 79 3.61 25.65 3.29
N SER A 80 2.87 24.55 3.25
CA SER A 80 3.45 23.20 3.37
C SER A 80 4.36 22.89 2.17
N SER A 81 5.44 22.15 2.43
CA SER A 81 6.37 21.68 1.41
C SER A 81 6.87 20.29 1.77
N VAL A 82 7.06 19.46 0.75
CA VAL A 82 7.71 18.15 0.89
C VAL A 82 9.12 18.26 0.33
N PHE A 83 10.12 18.05 1.17
CA PHE A 83 11.51 17.92 0.75
C PHE A 83 11.80 16.46 0.45
N TRP A 84 12.26 16.18 -0.77
CA TRP A 84 12.61 14.83 -1.20
C TRP A 84 14.12 14.68 -1.30
N PHE A 85 14.59 13.46 -1.06
CA PHE A 85 15.99 13.08 -1.23
C PHE A 85 16.06 11.75 -1.98
N ASN A 86 16.89 11.68 -3.03
CA ASN A 86 17.28 10.41 -3.62
C ASN A 86 18.58 9.94 -2.96
N VAL A 87 18.46 8.92 -2.11
CA VAL A 87 19.58 8.37 -1.34
C VAL A 87 20.03 7.03 -1.90
N LYS A 88 21.33 6.78 -1.88
CA LYS A 88 21.94 5.51 -2.28
C LYS A 88 22.97 5.07 -1.25
N TRP A 89 23.05 3.77 -1.01
CA TRP A 89 24.04 3.17 -0.13
C TRP A 89 24.52 1.83 -0.67
N PRO A 90 25.75 1.39 -0.35
CA PRO A 90 26.21 0.05 -0.66
C PRO A 90 25.43 -1.01 0.14
N THR A 91 24.87 -2.00 -0.53
CA THR A 91 24.23 -3.16 0.14
C THR A 91 25.26 -4.19 0.63
N ASN A 92 26.52 -4.06 0.19
CA ASN A 92 27.64 -4.94 0.50
C ASN A 92 28.78 -4.07 1.07
N GLY A 93 28.80 -3.80 2.38
CA GLY A 93 29.85 -2.97 2.98
C GLY A 93 31.18 -3.69 3.18
N GLU A 94 32.29 -3.00 3.00
CA GLU A 94 33.59 -3.37 3.58
C GLU A 94 33.49 -3.33 5.12
N ASN A 95 34.23 -4.21 5.81
CA ASN A 95 34.14 -4.46 7.27
C ASN A 95 32.84 -5.13 7.76
N GLY A 96 32.10 -5.81 6.88
CA GLY A 96 30.99 -6.70 7.26
C GLY A 96 29.64 -6.02 7.53
N GLY A 97 29.57 -4.69 7.43
CA GLY A 97 28.32 -3.94 7.61
C GLY A 97 27.46 -3.93 6.34
N LYS A 98 26.56 -4.91 6.17
CA LYS A 98 25.50 -4.84 5.14
C LYS A 98 24.33 -4.00 5.66
N LEU A 99 24.08 -2.82 5.09
CA LEU A 99 22.85 -2.06 5.33
C LEU A 99 21.76 -2.58 4.39
N SER A 100 20.98 -3.55 4.86
CA SER A 100 19.78 -4.01 4.16
C SER A 100 18.67 -2.96 4.20
N TRP A 101 17.68 -3.09 3.32
CA TRP A 101 16.50 -2.21 3.30
C TRP A 101 15.77 -2.20 4.64
N LYS A 102 15.65 -3.37 5.27
CA LYS A 102 15.09 -3.51 6.62
C LYS A 102 15.87 -2.66 7.64
N ARG A 103 17.20 -2.79 7.66
CA ARG A 103 18.05 -2.02 8.59
C ARG A 103 18.03 -0.54 8.27
N PHE A 104 17.97 -0.14 7.00
CA PHE A 104 17.76 1.26 6.63
C PHE A 104 16.48 1.82 7.27
N ARG A 105 15.36 1.09 7.16
CA ARG A 105 14.10 1.54 7.79
C ARG A 105 14.15 1.55 9.31
N GLU A 106 14.71 0.52 9.94
CA GLU A 106 14.69 0.37 11.40
C GLU A 106 15.76 1.23 12.12
N GLU A 107 16.94 1.38 11.51
CA GLU A 107 18.11 2.00 12.15
C GLU A 107 18.36 3.42 11.64
N VAL A 108 18.12 3.70 10.36
CA VAL A 108 18.33 5.04 9.78
C VAL A 108 17.05 5.87 9.85
N VAL A 109 15.94 5.37 9.31
CA VAL A 109 14.66 6.10 9.35
C VAL A 109 14.07 6.06 10.77
N GLY A 110 13.99 4.89 11.37
CA GLY A 110 13.38 4.66 12.69
C GLY A 110 11.93 4.18 12.61
N ASN A 111 11.42 3.64 13.72
CA ASN A 111 10.04 3.13 13.80
C ASN A 111 9.01 4.22 13.46
N THR A 112 7.86 3.81 12.91
CA THR A 112 6.75 4.72 12.54
C THR A 112 6.25 5.53 13.73
N ASP A 113 6.22 4.93 14.92
CA ASP A 113 6.05 5.65 16.18
C ASP A 113 7.41 6.20 16.64
N PRO A 114 7.64 7.54 16.54
CA PRO A 114 8.92 8.13 16.92
C PRO A 114 9.26 7.96 18.40
N GLY A 115 8.26 7.79 19.28
CA GLY A 115 8.46 7.53 20.71
C GLY A 115 9.10 6.17 21.00
N THR A 116 9.03 5.24 20.05
CA THR A 116 9.68 3.92 20.11
C THR A 116 10.91 3.79 19.21
N ALA A 117 11.24 4.84 18.46
CA ALA A 117 12.37 4.83 17.53
C ALA A 117 13.71 4.93 18.29
N LYS A 118 14.76 4.34 17.73
CA LYS A 118 16.12 4.48 18.30
C LYS A 118 16.52 5.97 18.28
N PRO A 119 17.06 6.54 19.36
CA PRO A 119 17.41 7.98 19.41
C PRO A 119 18.39 8.44 18.31
N VAL A 120 19.18 7.51 17.75
CA VAL A 120 20.14 7.76 16.67
C VAL A 120 19.53 7.71 15.27
N SER A 121 18.30 7.20 15.14
CA SER A 121 17.56 7.24 13.86
C SER A 121 16.99 8.64 13.60
N LEU A 122 16.62 8.94 12.36
CA LEU A 122 16.03 10.23 11.98
C LEU A 122 14.77 10.54 12.81
N ARG A 123 13.82 9.60 12.89
CA ARG A 123 12.59 9.78 13.67
C ARG A 123 12.87 9.96 15.16
N GLY A 124 13.80 9.19 15.72
CA GLY A 124 14.20 9.34 17.13
C GLY A 124 14.90 10.69 17.40
N TYR A 125 15.72 11.15 16.45
CA TYR A 125 16.37 12.46 16.53
C TYR A 125 15.35 13.59 16.48
N PHE A 126 14.44 13.58 15.49
CA PHE A 126 13.36 14.56 15.40
C PHE A 126 12.47 14.53 16.64
N TYR A 127 12.11 13.35 17.15
CA TYR A 127 11.31 13.21 18.36
C TYR A 127 11.95 13.84 19.60
N LYS A 128 13.27 13.71 19.74
CA LYS A 128 14.02 14.25 20.89
C LYS A 128 14.31 15.75 20.76
N HIS A 129 14.55 16.22 19.55
CA HIS A 129 15.07 17.56 19.28
C HIS A 129 14.07 18.49 18.60
N TRP A 130 12.79 18.12 18.54
CA TRP A 130 11.73 18.83 17.80
C TRP A 130 11.68 20.34 18.09
N ASP A 131 11.74 20.74 19.36
CA ASP A 131 11.67 22.15 19.79
C ASP A 131 12.90 22.94 19.31
N ALA A 132 14.10 22.38 19.48
CA ALA A 132 15.34 22.97 19.01
C ALA A 132 15.43 23.06 17.48
N LEU A 133 14.69 22.20 16.77
CA LEU A 133 14.54 22.21 15.32
C LEU A 133 13.43 23.15 14.83
N GLY A 134 12.67 23.77 15.74
CA GLY A 134 11.56 24.66 15.41
C GLY A 134 10.32 23.95 14.86
N LEU A 135 10.15 22.65 15.16
CA LEU A 135 8.93 21.92 14.80
C LEU A 135 7.75 22.40 15.66
N PRO A 136 6.51 22.44 15.10
CA PRO A 136 5.34 22.96 15.81
C PRO A 136 4.89 22.09 16.99
N GLY A 137 5.34 20.84 17.05
CA GLY A 137 5.03 19.91 18.11
C GLY A 137 5.96 18.70 18.08
N GLN A 138 5.90 17.91 19.14
CA GLN A 138 6.64 16.66 19.21
C GLN A 138 6.08 15.64 18.21
N PRO A 139 6.92 15.05 17.33
CA PRO A 139 6.50 14.04 16.37
C PRO A 139 5.73 12.88 17.01
N HIS A 140 4.71 12.38 16.33
CA HIS A 140 3.92 11.22 16.74
C HIS A 140 3.61 10.33 15.53
N VAL A 141 2.84 9.25 15.70
CA VAL A 141 2.57 8.26 14.64
C VAL A 141 2.00 8.88 13.36
N GLY A 142 1.14 9.90 13.49
CA GLY A 142 0.54 10.63 12.36
C GLY A 142 1.47 11.67 11.72
N GLU A 143 2.38 12.24 12.52
CA GLU A 143 3.35 13.27 12.10
C GLU A 143 4.76 12.85 12.49
N ASN A 144 5.30 11.85 11.79
CA ASN A 144 6.58 11.23 12.15
C ASN A 144 7.78 11.83 11.41
N ALA A 145 7.66 13.07 10.93
CA ALA A 145 8.68 13.92 10.31
C ALA A 145 9.32 13.43 8.99
N VAL A 146 9.57 12.14 8.79
CA VAL A 146 10.24 11.60 7.60
C VAL A 146 9.63 10.29 7.13
N HIS A 147 9.52 10.17 5.80
CA HIS A 147 9.14 8.97 5.08
C HIS A 147 10.37 8.33 4.41
N GLY A 148 10.35 7.00 4.28
CA GLY A 148 11.35 6.26 3.52
C GLY A 148 10.73 5.03 2.89
N SER A 149 10.94 4.84 1.58
CA SER A 149 10.37 3.75 0.79
C SER A 149 10.64 2.39 1.43
N ALA A 150 9.64 1.50 1.49
CA ALA A 150 9.77 0.26 2.23
C ALA A 150 10.48 -0.87 1.46
N SER A 151 10.74 -0.68 0.16
CA SER A 151 11.42 -1.62 -0.71
C SER A 151 12.01 -0.93 -1.96
N PRO A 152 12.88 -1.61 -2.74
CA PRO A 152 13.31 -1.14 -4.05
C PRO A 152 12.15 -0.89 -5.03
N PHE A 153 11.10 -1.71 -4.97
CA PHE A 153 9.91 -1.53 -5.81
C PHE A 153 9.14 -0.27 -5.44
N GLU A 154 8.93 -0.03 -4.15
CA GLU A 154 8.26 1.17 -3.67
C GLU A 154 9.10 2.43 -3.96
N ALA A 155 10.43 2.35 -3.84
CA ALA A 155 11.30 3.46 -4.23
C ALA A 155 11.19 3.80 -5.72
N LEU A 156 11.07 2.81 -6.61
CA LEU A 156 10.77 3.05 -8.03
C LEU A 156 9.42 3.77 -8.20
N VAL A 157 8.36 3.26 -7.58
CA VAL A 157 7.01 3.85 -7.67
C VAL A 157 6.99 5.28 -7.16
N GLU A 158 7.64 5.56 -6.04
CA GLU A 158 7.73 6.91 -5.48
C GLU A 158 8.52 7.86 -6.39
N LYS A 159 9.65 7.41 -6.96
CA LYS A 159 10.39 8.22 -7.94
C LYS A 159 9.56 8.51 -9.19
N MET A 160 8.79 7.54 -9.69
CA MET A 160 7.86 7.76 -10.81
C MET A 160 6.75 8.77 -10.45
N ASN A 161 6.23 8.73 -9.22
CA ASN A 161 5.13 9.60 -8.80
C ASN A 161 5.56 11.03 -8.44
N TRP A 162 6.73 11.19 -7.84
CA TRP A 162 7.19 12.48 -7.30
C TRP A 162 8.20 13.21 -8.20
N LEU A 163 8.95 12.46 -9.02
CA LEU A 163 10.09 13.00 -9.79
C LEU A 163 9.95 12.76 -11.29
N ASP A 164 8.82 12.24 -11.74
CA ASP A 164 8.59 11.79 -13.13
C ASP A 164 9.75 10.91 -13.65
N ALA A 165 10.33 10.09 -12.77
CA ALA A 165 11.47 9.25 -13.11
C ALA A 165 11.08 8.24 -14.20
N ASP A 166 11.89 8.16 -15.24
CA ASP A 166 11.68 7.22 -16.34
C ASP A 166 11.93 5.77 -15.87
N TYR A 167 10.98 4.89 -16.18
CA TYR A 167 11.03 3.48 -15.82
C TYR A 167 12.25 2.76 -16.40
N GLY A 168 12.63 3.07 -17.65
CA GLY A 168 13.69 2.37 -18.36
C GLY A 168 15.07 2.65 -17.78
N SER A 169 15.31 3.90 -17.39
CA SER A 169 16.58 4.41 -16.84
C SER A 169 16.73 4.22 -15.33
N ASP A 170 15.64 3.96 -14.61
CA ASP A 170 15.71 3.64 -13.19
C ASP A 170 16.42 2.30 -12.94
N PRO A 171 17.40 2.21 -12.01
CA PRO A 171 18.13 0.96 -11.77
C PRO A 171 17.25 -0.24 -11.43
N PHE A 172 16.17 -0.06 -10.65
CA PHE A 172 15.26 -1.15 -10.34
C PHE A 172 14.26 -1.39 -11.47
N GLY A 173 13.84 -0.32 -12.16
CA GLY A 173 13.02 -0.40 -13.37
C GLY A 173 13.69 -1.21 -14.49
N SER A 174 14.98 -0.96 -14.78
CA SER A 174 15.75 -1.75 -15.74
C SER A 174 15.84 -3.24 -15.35
N LEU A 175 15.99 -3.53 -14.05
CA LEU A 175 15.98 -4.90 -13.55
C LEU A 175 14.63 -5.59 -13.77
N LEU A 176 13.51 -4.92 -13.49
CA LEU A 176 12.17 -5.44 -13.76
C LEU A 176 11.95 -5.69 -15.25
N SER A 177 12.39 -4.74 -16.09
CA SER A 177 12.33 -4.84 -17.56
C SER A 177 13.09 -6.08 -18.06
N SER A 178 14.28 -6.36 -17.52
CA SER A 178 15.04 -7.58 -17.83
C SER A 178 14.33 -8.89 -17.48
N GLN A 179 13.33 -8.83 -16.58
CA GLN A 179 12.48 -9.98 -16.21
C GLN A 179 11.17 -10.04 -17.02
N GLY A 180 11.00 -9.18 -18.02
CA GLY A 180 9.80 -9.08 -18.86
C GLY A 180 8.64 -8.29 -18.23
N VAL A 181 8.86 -7.63 -17.09
CA VAL A 181 7.85 -6.77 -16.48
C VAL A 181 7.87 -5.44 -17.22
N SER A 182 6.75 -5.07 -17.84
CA SER A 182 6.63 -3.80 -18.56
C SER A 182 6.28 -2.63 -17.65
N GLU A 183 6.57 -1.41 -18.07
CA GLU A 183 6.13 -0.19 -17.38
C GLU A 183 4.60 -0.16 -17.18
N ALA A 184 3.84 -0.58 -18.20
CA ALA A 184 2.38 -0.72 -18.08
C ALA A 184 1.96 -1.67 -16.95
N THR A 185 2.76 -2.70 -16.66
CA THR A 185 2.54 -3.59 -15.52
C THR A 185 2.84 -2.91 -14.21
N VAL A 186 3.95 -2.17 -14.13
CA VAL A 186 4.30 -1.36 -12.95
C VAL A 186 3.24 -0.29 -12.66
N ASN A 187 2.69 0.36 -13.70
CA ASN A 187 1.60 1.32 -13.58
C ASN A 187 0.28 0.73 -13.03
N ARG A 188 0.06 -0.58 -13.19
CA ARG A 188 -1.04 -1.28 -12.50
C ARG A 188 -0.65 -1.67 -11.07
N TRP A 189 0.60 -2.09 -10.87
CA TRP A 189 1.11 -2.51 -9.58
C TRP A 189 1.26 -1.37 -8.58
N ARG A 190 1.47 -0.12 -9.01
CA ARG A 190 1.52 1.06 -8.11
C ARG A 190 0.19 1.35 -7.41
N LEU A 191 -0.91 0.77 -7.87
CA LEU A 191 -2.21 0.80 -7.17
C LEU A 191 -2.29 -0.22 -6.02
N ASN A 192 -1.16 -0.86 -5.69
CA ASN A 192 -1.02 -1.87 -4.65
C ASN A 192 -2.05 -3.01 -4.73
N PRO A 193 -2.11 -3.75 -5.86
CA PRO A 193 -3.10 -4.80 -6.04
C PRO A 193 -2.89 -5.94 -5.02
N VAL A 194 -3.99 -6.62 -4.69
CA VAL A 194 -3.92 -7.91 -4.01
C VAL A 194 -3.39 -8.96 -4.97
N VAL A 195 -2.31 -9.62 -4.59
CA VAL A 195 -1.66 -10.70 -5.33
C VAL A 195 -1.74 -11.99 -4.54
N LYS A 196 -1.77 -13.12 -5.25
CA LYS A 196 -1.85 -14.45 -4.64
C LYS A 196 -0.53 -15.18 -4.81
N VAL A 197 0.25 -15.28 -3.74
CA VAL A 197 1.55 -15.96 -3.71
C VAL A 197 1.50 -17.06 -2.67
N ASP A 198 1.99 -18.26 -3.01
CA ASP A 198 2.02 -19.42 -2.10
C ASP A 198 0.64 -19.75 -1.48
N GLY A 199 -0.43 -19.54 -2.26
CA GLY A 199 -1.81 -19.79 -1.83
C GLY A 199 -2.43 -18.70 -0.94
N ARG A 200 -1.68 -17.66 -0.57
CA ARG A 200 -2.13 -16.56 0.30
C ARG A 200 -2.34 -15.28 -0.49
N ASN A 201 -3.36 -14.52 -0.12
CA ASN A 201 -3.59 -13.17 -0.65
C ASN A 201 -2.82 -12.16 0.21
N THR A 202 -2.08 -11.27 -0.44
CA THR A 202 -1.38 -10.15 0.19
C THR A 202 -1.36 -8.96 -0.75
N SER A 203 -1.24 -7.74 -0.22
CA SER A 203 -0.94 -6.60 -1.08
C SER A 203 0.47 -6.74 -1.65
N LEU A 204 0.69 -6.22 -2.86
CA LEU A 204 2.00 -6.29 -3.50
C LEU A 204 3.07 -5.55 -2.68
N PHE A 205 2.74 -4.42 -2.08
CA PHE A 205 3.68 -3.63 -1.27
C PHE A 205 4.06 -4.39 0.01
N ASP A 206 3.08 -5.00 0.69
CA ASP A 206 3.36 -5.84 1.87
C ASP A 206 4.22 -7.07 1.50
N LEU A 207 4.02 -7.65 0.30
CA LEU A 207 4.79 -8.80 -0.16
C LEU A 207 6.29 -8.49 -0.32
N VAL A 208 6.63 -7.26 -0.71
CA VAL A 208 8.00 -6.85 -1.01
C VAL A 208 8.62 -5.97 0.08
N GLU A 209 7.87 -5.68 1.14
CA GLU A 209 8.32 -4.86 2.25
C GLU A 209 9.61 -5.41 2.87
N ASN A 210 10.56 -4.53 3.18
CA ASN A 210 11.85 -4.87 3.80
C ASN A 210 12.77 -5.77 2.97
N LEU A 211 12.42 -6.12 1.73
CA LEU A 211 13.26 -6.94 0.87
C LEU A 211 14.37 -6.13 0.21
N ASP A 212 15.58 -6.68 0.19
CA ASP A 212 16.67 -6.16 -0.64
C ASP A 212 16.42 -6.44 -2.14
N THR A 213 17.14 -5.72 -3.00
CA THR A 213 17.01 -5.72 -4.47
C THR A 213 16.76 -7.10 -5.09
N ILE A 214 17.62 -8.09 -4.77
CA ILE A 214 17.52 -9.42 -5.38
C ILE A 214 16.27 -10.18 -4.92
N ALA A 215 15.94 -10.11 -3.63
CA ALA A 215 14.75 -10.76 -3.09
C ALA A 215 13.46 -10.10 -3.60
N CYS A 216 13.45 -8.76 -3.64
CA CYS A 216 12.36 -7.96 -4.19
C CYS A 216 12.11 -8.30 -5.67
N LEU A 217 13.16 -8.34 -6.49
CA LEU A 217 13.08 -8.70 -7.91
C LEU A 217 12.55 -10.13 -8.10
N LYS A 218 13.00 -11.09 -7.28
CA LYS A 218 12.51 -12.47 -7.33
C LYS A 218 11.02 -12.56 -7.02
N LYS A 219 10.53 -11.84 -6.00
CA LYS A 219 9.11 -11.81 -5.65
C LYS A 219 8.27 -11.14 -6.74
N ALA A 220 8.72 -10.00 -7.28
CA ALA A 220 8.08 -9.35 -8.43
C ALA A 220 7.96 -10.29 -9.64
N LYS A 221 9.02 -11.04 -9.97
CA LYS A 221 9.00 -12.05 -11.04
C LYS A 221 7.99 -13.17 -10.79
N CYS A 222 7.88 -13.66 -9.55
CA CYS A 222 6.89 -14.68 -9.19
C CYS A 222 5.47 -14.17 -9.43
N VAL A 223 5.15 -12.98 -8.91
CA VAL A 223 3.85 -12.32 -9.10
C VAL A 223 3.53 -12.17 -10.59
N PHE A 224 4.49 -11.69 -11.37
CA PHE A 224 4.30 -11.50 -12.81
C PHE A 224 3.97 -12.82 -13.52
N LYS A 225 4.71 -13.90 -13.23
CA LYS A 225 4.45 -15.23 -13.82
C LYS A 225 3.07 -15.76 -13.44
N GLU A 226 2.66 -15.63 -12.18
CA GLU A 226 1.35 -16.07 -11.71
C GLU A 226 0.23 -15.28 -12.40
N GLN A 227 0.37 -13.97 -12.55
CA GLN A 227 -0.61 -13.14 -13.27
C GLN A 227 -0.72 -13.55 -14.75
N GLN A 228 0.39 -13.85 -15.42
CA GLN A 228 0.39 -14.35 -16.81
C GLN A 228 -0.35 -15.69 -16.93
N GLN A 229 -0.07 -16.63 -16.02
CA GLN A 229 -0.76 -17.93 -15.99
C GLN A 229 -2.27 -17.78 -15.76
N GLN A 230 -2.67 -16.91 -14.83
CA GLN A 230 -4.09 -16.64 -14.56
C GLN A 230 -4.79 -16.04 -15.78
N GLN A 231 -4.16 -15.10 -16.48
CA GLN A 231 -4.70 -14.51 -17.70
C GLN A 231 -4.87 -15.55 -18.81
N GLN A 232 -3.88 -16.42 -19.02
CA GLN A 232 -3.95 -17.50 -20.00
C GLN A 232 -5.07 -18.50 -19.67
N GLN A 233 -5.22 -18.90 -18.40
CA GLN A 233 -6.30 -19.78 -17.97
C GLN A 233 -7.69 -19.14 -18.14
N GLN A 234 -7.83 -17.84 -17.85
CA GLN A 234 -9.08 -17.11 -18.06
C GLN A 234 -9.43 -17.01 -19.55
N GLN A 235 -8.44 -16.79 -20.43
CA GLN A 235 -8.64 -16.77 -21.87
C GLN A 235 -9.06 -18.15 -22.40
N GLN A 236 -8.40 -19.23 -21.97
CA GLN A 236 -8.76 -20.60 -22.35
C GLN A 236 -10.18 -20.97 -21.92
N LYS A 237 -10.59 -20.62 -20.69
CA LYS A 237 -11.97 -20.85 -20.21
C LYS A 237 -13.00 -20.06 -21.01
N LYS A 238 -12.70 -18.81 -21.39
CA LYS A 238 -13.58 -18.01 -22.26
C LYS A 238 -13.72 -18.63 -23.65
N SER A 239 -12.63 -19.14 -24.22
CA SER A 239 -12.66 -19.81 -25.53
C SER A 239 -13.39 -21.16 -25.49
N GLN A 240 -13.32 -21.91 -24.39
CA GLN A 240 -14.06 -23.18 -24.22
C GLN A 240 -15.56 -22.95 -23.95
N ASN A 241 -15.95 -21.85 -23.30
CA ASN A 241 -17.36 -21.52 -23.05
C ASN A 241 -18.04 -20.81 -24.24
N HIS A 242 -17.30 -20.43 -25.28
CA HIS A 242 -17.87 -20.02 -26.56
C HIS A 242 -18.00 -21.25 -27.47
N LEU A 243 -19.17 -21.91 -27.44
CA LEU A 243 -19.60 -22.74 -28.57
C LEU A 243 -19.56 -21.84 -29.82
N PRO A 244 -18.86 -22.22 -30.90
CA PRO A 244 -18.87 -21.43 -32.12
C PRO A 244 -20.32 -21.28 -32.58
N VAL A 245 -20.73 -20.06 -32.93
CA VAL A 245 -22.09 -19.72 -33.41
C VAL A 245 -22.56 -20.67 -34.54
N ASN A 246 -21.63 -21.30 -35.25
CA ASN A 246 -21.89 -22.31 -36.28
C ASN A 246 -22.39 -23.66 -35.73
N GLU A 247 -21.99 -24.09 -34.53
CA GLU A 247 -22.52 -25.32 -33.90
C GLU A 247 -23.94 -25.14 -33.36
N ILE A 248 -24.26 -23.94 -32.85
CA ILE A 248 -25.63 -23.61 -32.41
C ILE A 248 -26.59 -23.61 -33.61
N ARG A 249 -26.15 -23.09 -34.78
CA ARG A 249 -26.95 -23.16 -36.02
C ARG A 249 -27.15 -24.59 -36.52
N TYR A 250 -26.15 -25.45 -36.41
CA TYR A 250 -26.25 -26.86 -36.83
C TYR A 250 -27.21 -27.68 -35.94
N LEU A 251 -27.18 -27.43 -34.63
CA LEU A 251 -28.09 -28.05 -33.66
C LEU A 251 -29.54 -27.57 -33.83
N LEU A 252 -29.75 -26.29 -34.18
CA LEU A 252 -31.09 -25.75 -34.46
C LEU A 252 -31.64 -26.17 -35.83
N SER A 253 -30.79 -26.40 -36.85
CA SER A 253 -31.23 -26.86 -38.18
C SER A 253 -31.56 -28.35 -38.26
N THR A 254 -31.14 -29.15 -37.28
CA THR A 254 -31.38 -30.60 -37.24
C THR A 254 -32.56 -30.99 -36.35
N ALA A 255 -33.02 -30.10 -35.47
CA ALA A 255 -34.22 -30.27 -34.65
C ALA A 255 -35.55 -29.94 -35.37
N THR A 256 -35.48 -29.51 -36.64
CA THR A 256 -36.65 -29.11 -37.44
C THR A 256 -36.68 -29.82 -38.80
N LYS A 257 -36.79 -31.15 -38.79
CA LYS A 257 -37.41 -31.90 -39.89
C LYS A 257 -38.35 -32.95 -39.30
N PRO A 258 -39.52 -33.15 -39.94
CA PRO A 258 -40.82 -33.38 -39.29
C PRO A 258 -40.97 -34.74 -38.61
#